data_AF-A0A382TCS6-F1
#
_entry.id   AF-A0A382TCS6-F1
#
_cell.length_a   1.000
_cell.length_b   1.000
_cell.length_c   1.000
_cell.angle_alpha   90.00
_cell.angle_beta   90.00
_cell.angle_gamma   90.00
#
_symmetry.space_group_name_H-M   'P 1'
#
loop_
_entity.id
_entity.type
_entity.pdbx_description
1 polymer ?
#
loop_
_entity_poly.entity_id
_entity_poly.type
_entity_poly.pdbx_seq_one_letter_code
_entity_poly.pdbx_strand_id
1 'polypeptide(L)'
;MHPKPQDSEAVLSVKKLMLIGAVFYLLFLLLTPLGLFNDWIPPLTHSGYYSVKKVDGGDDTAYYSYLRSLFFDGDLDFIDERYYAHINRFNSTGYVFSNWQMGQAVLYLPFFLAGRLLALFYGILGYPIKADGYSSPYFIATAVASASYLFAGLMIMCQVLKKFVNERIAVVASVSLW
;
A
#
# COMPACT_ATOMS: atom_id res chain seq x y z
N MET A 1 34.60 34.58 22.59
CA MET A 1 33.27 34.59 21.96
C MET A 1 33.28 33.47 20.92
N HIS A 2 32.87 32.25 21.31
CA HIS A 2 32.87 31.10 20.39
C HIS A 2 31.70 31.27 19.40
N PRO A 3 31.93 31.18 18.08
CA PRO A 3 30.83 31.15 17.14
C PRO A 3 30.08 29.82 17.32
N LYS A 4 28.76 29.90 17.55
CA LYS A 4 27.88 28.73 17.47
C LYS A 4 28.03 28.12 16.07
N PRO A 5 28.13 26.79 15.92
CA PRO A 5 27.91 26.18 14.63
C PRO A 5 26.48 26.53 14.22
N GLN A 6 26.38 27.27 13.13
CA GLN A 6 25.14 27.52 12.45
C GLN A 6 24.83 26.24 11.67
N ASP A 7 24.41 25.19 12.40
CA ASP A 7 23.85 24.00 11.80
C ASP A 7 22.51 24.40 11.19
N SER A 8 22.59 24.94 9.98
CA SER A 8 21.48 25.01 9.05
C SER A 8 21.00 23.57 8.90
N GLU A 9 19.95 23.19 9.65
CA GLU A 9 19.14 22.02 9.32
C GLU A 9 18.85 22.12 7.83
N ALA A 10 19.56 21.32 7.02
CA ALA A 10 19.42 21.37 5.58
C ALA A 10 18.06 20.77 5.25
N VAL A 11 17.03 21.61 5.27
CA VAL A 11 15.68 21.26 4.83
C VAL A 11 15.81 20.73 3.41
N LEU A 12 15.43 19.48 3.22
CA LEU A 12 15.50 18.84 1.91
C LEU A 12 14.67 19.67 0.93
N SER A 13 15.33 20.22 -0.09
CA SER A 13 14.64 20.98 -1.14
C SER A 13 13.55 20.11 -1.78
N VAL A 14 12.38 20.70 -2.06
CA VAL A 14 11.26 20.04 -2.75
C VAL A 14 11.73 19.33 -4.02
N LYS A 15 12.66 19.92 -4.79
CA LYS A 15 13.23 19.29 -5.99
C LYS A 15 13.95 17.97 -5.69
N LYS A 16 14.73 17.93 -4.61
CA LYS A 16 15.43 16.71 -4.17
C LYS A 16 14.43 15.66 -3.68
N LEU A 17 13.41 16.07 -2.92
CA LEU A 17 12.35 15.17 -2.47
C LEU A 17 11.61 14.54 -3.66
N MET A 18 11.25 15.34 -4.66
CA MET A 18 10.59 14.86 -5.88
C MET A 18 11.48 13.90 -6.67
N LEU A 19 12.78 14.20 -6.79
CA LEU A 19 13.73 13.30 -7.46
C LEU A 19 13.86 11.96 -6.73
N ILE A 20 14.03 11.98 -5.40
CA ILE A 20 14.15 10.77 -4.59
C ILE A 20 12.85 9.95 -4.68
N GLY A 21 11.69 10.61 -4.59
CA GLY A 21 10.39 9.97 -4.77
C GLY A 21 10.23 9.35 -6.16
N ALA A 22 10.63 10.06 -7.21
CA ALA A 22 10.59 9.53 -8.58
C ALA A 22 11.48 8.30 -8.76
N VAL A 23 12.70 8.32 -8.21
CA VAL A 23 13.61 7.17 -8.21
C VAL A 23 13.01 6.00 -7.42
N PHE A 24 12.44 6.27 -6.24
CA PHE A 24 11.77 5.25 -5.44
C PHE A 24 10.62 4.60 -6.21
N TYR A 25 9.75 5.38 -6.85
CA TYR A 25 8.63 4.84 -7.63
C TYR A 25 9.10 4.11 -8.89
N LEU A 26 10.16 4.58 -9.55
CA LEU A 26 10.74 3.89 -10.69
C LEU A 26 11.32 2.53 -10.28
N LEU A 27 12.04 2.47 -9.16
CA LEU A 27 12.54 1.22 -8.60
C LEU A 27 11.39 0.32 -8.12
N PHE A 28 10.38 0.89 -7.46
CA PHE A 28 9.18 0.16 -7.07
C PHE A 28 8.53 -0.49 -8.29
N LEU A 29 8.27 0.24 -9.37
CA LEU A 29 7.67 -0.30 -10.60
C LEU A 29 8.57 -1.31 -11.33
N LEU A 30 9.89 -1.12 -11.28
CA LEU A 30 10.86 -2.03 -11.89
C LEU A 30 11.01 -3.35 -11.11
N LEU A 31 10.97 -3.26 -9.78
CA LEU A 31 11.27 -4.38 -8.87
C LEU A 31 10.02 -5.05 -8.32
N THR A 32 8.84 -4.42 -8.35
CA THR A 32 7.60 -5.14 -8.09
C THR A 32 7.26 -5.96 -9.33
N PRO A 33 7.25 -7.30 -9.23
CA PRO A 33 6.71 -8.11 -10.29
C PRO A 33 5.19 -7.88 -10.28
N LEU A 34 4.73 -6.86 -11.02
CA LEU A 34 3.32 -6.57 -11.26
C LEU A 34 2.62 -7.69 -12.07
N GLY A 35 3.17 -8.91 -12.08
CA GLY A 35 2.75 -10.02 -12.94
C GLY A 35 2.96 -9.76 -14.43
N LEU A 36 3.60 -8.64 -14.81
CA LEU A 36 3.87 -8.22 -16.19
C LEU A 36 5.32 -8.48 -16.62
N PHE A 37 6.26 -8.56 -15.68
CA PHE A 37 7.70 -8.70 -15.95
C PHE A 37 8.28 -10.04 -15.52
N ASN A 38 7.43 -11.00 -15.10
CA ASN A 38 7.87 -12.15 -14.33
C ASN A 38 7.49 -13.51 -14.94
N ASP A 39 7.54 -13.63 -16.27
CA ASP A 39 7.35 -14.93 -16.94
C ASP A 39 8.48 -15.93 -16.61
N TRP A 40 9.63 -15.44 -16.10
CA TRP A 40 10.83 -16.23 -15.80
C TRP A 40 10.86 -16.84 -14.39
N ILE A 41 10.02 -16.39 -13.46
CA ILE A 41 9.88 -17.01 -12.15
C ILE A 41 8.61 -17.87 -12.20
N PRO A 42 8.69 -19.18 -11.89
CA PRO A 42 7.54 -20.04 -11.98
C PRO A 42 6.37 -19.46 -11.16
N PRO A 43 5.16 -19.36 -11.72
CA PRO A 43 4.01 -18.71 -11.07
C PRO A 43 3.58 -19.34 -9.74
N LEU A 44 4.14 -20.50 -9.40
CA LEU A 44 3.92 -21.24 -8.16
C LEU A 44 4.96 -20.94 -7.06
N THR A 45 6.07 -20.26 -7.36
CA THR A 45 7.15 -20.00 -6.39
C THR A 45 6.87 -18.77 -5.50
N HIS A 46 6.03 -17.84 -5.96
CA HIS A 46 5.52 -16.70 -5.17
C HIS A 46 4.02 -16.56 -5.36
N SER A 47 3.24 -17.43 -4.73
CA SER A 47 1.78 -17.36 -4.72
C SER A 47 1.18 -16.38 -3.70
N GLY A 48 2.02 -15.55 -3.04
CA GLY A 48 1.64 -14.88 -1.79
C GLY A 48 2.08 -13.43 -1.57
N TYR A 49 2.64 -12.71 -2.55
CA TYR A 49 3.02 -11.31 -2.33
C TYR A 49 2.56 -10.47 -3.52
N TYR A 50 1.48 -9.71 -3.32
CA TYR A 50 0.94 -8.68 -4.22
C TYR A 50 1.19 -8.87 -5.72
N SER A 51 0.21 -9.44 -6.42
CA SER A 51 0.16 -9.41 -7.89
C SER A 51 -0.93 -8.45 -8.35
N VAL A 52 -0.75 -7.82 -9.51
CA VAL A 52 -1.86 -7.13 -10.23
C VAL A 52 -3.03 -8.08 -10.51
N LYS A 53 -2.82 -9.39 -10.38
CA LYS A 53 -3.84 -10.43 -10.55
C LYS A 53 -4.42 -10.93 -9.22
N LYS A 54 -3.76 -10.71 -8.08
CA LYS A 54 -4.15 -11.33 -6.81
C LYS A 54 -3.58 -10.58 -5.59
N VAL A 55 -4.45 -10.31 -4.62
CA VAL A 55 -4.07 -9.94 -3.24
C VAL A 55 -4.06 -11.21 -2.38
N ASP A 56 -3.17 -11.27 -1.40
CA ASP A 56 -3.11 -12.42 -0.50
C ASP A 56 -4.40 -12.50 0.34
N GLY A 57 -4.98 -13.70 0.40
CA GLY A 57 -6.26 -13.93 1.08
C GLY A 57 -6.19 -13.84 2.61
N GLY A 58 -5.00 -13.65 3.18
CA GLY A 58 -4.81 -13.45 4.61
C GLY A 58 -5.04 -12.00 5.05
N ASP A 59 -4.07 -11.45 5.77
CA ASP A 59 -4.20 -10.16 6.45
C ASP A 59 -4.54 -9.00 5.51
N ASP A 60 -3.94 -8.98 4.31
CA ASP A 60 -4.13 -7.91 3.33
C ASP A 60 -5.59 -7.74 2.94
N THR A 61 -6.25 -8.85 2.61
CA THR A 61 -7.65 -8.84 2.21
C THR A 61 -8.57 -8.55 3.39
N ALA A 62 -8.22 -9.00 4.60
CA ALA A 62 -9.02 -8.73 5.79
C ALA A 62 -8.99 -7.24 6.19
N TYR A 63 -7.86 -6.55 6.05
CA TYR A 63 -7.82 -5.08 6.21
C TYR A 63 -8.56 -4.35 5.09
N TYR A 64 -8.51 -4.88 3.86
CA TYR A 64 -9.17 -4.30 2.69
C TYR A 64 -10.70 -4.45 2.70
N SER A 65 -11.21 -5.51 3.35
CA SER A 65 -12.65 -5.83 3.46
C SER A 65 -13.50 -4.64 3.91
N TYR A 66 -12.99 -3.78 4.81
CA TYR A 66 -13.66 -2.55 5.24
C TYR A 66 -14.01 -1.60 4.08
N LEU A 67 -13.09 -1.39 3.13
CA LEU A 67 -13.37 -0.56 1.96
C LEU A 67 -14.33 -1.29 1.01
N ARG A 68 -14.14 -2.60 0.86
CA ARG A 68 -14.96 -3.41 -0.04
C ARG A 68 -16.42 -3.45 0.42
N SER A 69 -16.70 -3.89 1.65
CA SER A 69 -18.05 -3.95 2.22
C SER A 69 -18.73 -2.59 2.20
N LEU A 70 -18.04 -1.52 2.63
CA LEU A 70 -18.64 -0.19 2.68
C LEU A 70 -19.07 0.33 1.30
N PHE A 71 -18.26 0.12 0.27
CA PHE A 71 -18.46 0.73 -1.05
C PHE A 71 -19.28 -0.11 -2.04
N PHE A 72 -19.48 -1.38 -1.74
CA PHE A 72 -20.20 -2.32 -2.60
C PHE A 72 -21.45 -2.88 -1.95
N ASP A 73 -21.37 -3.19 -0.66
CA ASP A 73 -22.45 -3.85 0.08
C ASP A 73 -23.21 -2.83 0.96
N GLY A 74 -22.56 -1.71 1.30
CA GLY A 74 -23.17 -0.57 1.99
C GLY A 74 -23.21 -0.75 3.52
N ASP A 75 -22.46 -1.70 4.04
CA ASP A 75 -22.40 -2.03 5.45
C ASP A 75 -20.97 -2.37 5.91
N LEU A 76 -20.86 -2.76 7.19
CA LEU A 76 -19.66 -3.34 7.78
C LEU A 76 -19.96 -4.77 8.25
N ASP A 77 -20.73 -5.51 7.46
CA ASP A 77 -20.86 -6.95 7.56
C ASP A 77 -19.90 -7.60 6.56
N PHE A 78 -19.04 -8.50 7.04
CA PHE A 78 -17.99 -9.11 6.23
C PHE A 78 -18.40 -10.49 5.70
N ILE A 79 -19.69 -10.76 5.63
CA ILE A 79 -20.23 -12.04 5.16
C ILE A 79 -19.80 -12.35 3.72
N ASP A 80 -19.79 -11.34 2.84
CA ASP A 80 -19.36 -11.45 1.44
C ASP A 80 -17.85 -11.64 1.29
N GLU A 81 -17.09 -11.26 2.31
CA GLU A 81 -15.64 -11.29 2.34
C GLU A 81 -15.07 -12.58 2.97
N ARG A 82 -15.94 -13.39 3.56
CA ARG A 82 -15.61 -14.58 4.35
C ARG A 82 -14.61 -15.54 3.70
N TYR A 83 -14.84 -15.88 2.43
CA TYR A 83 -14.00 -16.86 1.73
C TYR A 83 -12.73 -16.25 1.15
N TYR A 84 -12.81 -15.01 0.69
CA TYR A 84 -11.70 -14.33 0.03
C TYR A 84 -10.69 -13.78 1.04
N ALA A 85 -11.16 -13.19 2.14
CA ALA A 85 -10.34 -12.66 3.24
C ALA A 85 -10.04 -13.68 4.35
N HIS A 86 -10.43 -14.94 4.14
CA HIS A 86 -10.28 -16.04 5.11
C HIS A 86 -10.87 -15.77 6.52
N ILE A 87 -11.77 -14.80 6.65
CA ILE A 87 -12.48 -14.41 7.88
C ILE A 87 -13.72 -15.30 8.12
N ASN A 88 -13.47 -16.57 8.42
CA ASN A 88 -14.54 -17.59 8.42
C ASN A 88 -15.31 -17.77 9.73
N ARG A 89 -14.90 -17.08 10.80
CA ARG A 89 -15.48 -17.24 12.13
C ARG A 89 -16.66 -16.30 12.32
N PHE A 90 -17.64 -16.72 13.11
CA PHE A 90 -18.74 -15.88 13.55
C PHE A 90 -18.56 -15.53 15.02
N ASN A 91 -18.99 -14.33 15.41
CA ASN A 91 -19.11 -13.95 16.81
C ASN A 91 -20.46 -14.40 17.39
N SER A 92 -20.67 -14.16 18.69
CA SER A 92 -21.93 -14.50 19.38
C SER A 92 -23.15 -13.70 18.89
N THR A 93 -22.95 -12.61 18.15
CA THR A 93 -24.02 -11.78 17.58
C THR A 93 -24.42 -12.21 16.17
N GLY A 94 -23.77 -13.22 15.59
CA GLY A 94 -24.09 -13.76 14.26
C GLY A 94 -23.36 -13.06 13.11
N TYR A 95 -22.50 -12.07 13.38
CA TYR A 95 -21.69 -11.40 12.38
C TYR A 95 -20.36 -12.10 12.17
N VAL A 96 -19.77 -11.91 10.98
CA VAL A 96 -18.42 -12.37 10.72
C VAL A 96 -17.43 -11.68 11.65
N PHE A 97 -16.63 -12.48 12.35
CA PHE A 97 -15.59 -12.01 13.23
C PHE A 97 -14.37 -11.58 12.42
N SER A 98 -14.05 -10.29 12.50
CA SER A 98 -12.82 -9.70 11.98
C SER A 98 -12.00 -9.14 13.13
N ASN A 99 -10.76 -9.61 13.30
CA ASN A 99 -9.81 -9.09 14.29
C ASN A 99 -8.89 -7.98 13.73
N TRP A 100 -9.07 -7.60 12.47
CA TRP A 100 -8.26 -6.60 11.78
C TRP A 100 -8.84 -5.20 11.97
N GLN A 101 -7.99 -4.19 12.17
CA GLN A 101 -8.41 -2.82 12.43
C GLN A 101 -8.65 -2.03 11.14
N MET A 102 -9.66 -1.16 11.12
CA MET A 102 -10.00 -0.31 9.97
C MET A 102 -8.93 0.73 9.58
N GLY A 103 -7.88 0.93 10.37
CA GLY A 103 -6.89 2.01 10.17
C GLY A 103 -6.23 1.95 8.79
N GLN A 104 -5.86 0.75 8.32
CA GLN A 104 -5.29 0.58 6.98
C GLN A 104 -6.28 0.94 5.88
N ALA A 105 -7.56 0.55 6.02
CA ALA A 105 -8.61 0.90 5.07
C ALA A 105 -8.78 2.42 4.95
N VAL A 106 -8.74 3.16 6.07
CA VAL A 106 -8.82 4.63 6.05
C VAL A 106 -7.65 5.24 5.28
N LEU A 107 -6.43 4.73 5.49
CA LEU A 107 -5.26 5.17 4.75
C LEU A 107 -5.36 4.82 3.26
N TYR A 108 -5.93 3.66 2.92
CA TYR A 108 -6.00 3.20 1.54
C TYR A 108 -7.16 3.82 0.76
N LEU A 109 -8.13 4.43 1.43
CA LEU A 109 -9.31 5.06 0.84
C LEU A 109 -9.04 5.95 -0.38
N PRO A 110 -8.15 6.96 -0.35
CA PRO A 110 -7.90 7.82 -1.52
C PRO A 110 -7.37 7.01 -2.73
N PHE A 111 -6.53 6.02 -2.48
CA PHE A 111 -6.01 5.15 -3.54
C PHE A 111 -7.08 4.21 -4.07
N PHE A 112 -7.88 3.61 -3.20
CA PHE A 112 -9.03 2.78 -3.58
C PHE A 112 -10.01 3.53 -4.47
N LEU A 113 -10.32 4.79 -4.15
CA LEU A 113 -11.16 5.65 -5.00
C LEU A 113 -10.53 5.88 -6.37
N ALA A 114 -9.22 6.12 -6.43
CA ALA A 114 -8.51 6.22 -7.72
C ALA A 114 -8.57 4.90 -8.51
N GLY A 115 -8.37 3.76 -7.85
CA GLY A 115 -8.52 2.42 -8.45
C GLY A 115 -9.93 2.19 -9.00
N ARG A 116 -10.96 2.59 -8.23
CA ARG A 116 -12.36 2.52 -8.68
C ARG A 116 -12.62 3.38 -9.91
N LEU A 117 -12.15 4.63 -9.92
CA LEU A 117 -12.30 5.51 -11.07
C LEU A 117 -11.61 4.94 -12.31
N LEU A 118 -10.42 4.37 -12.16
CA LEU A 118 -9.71 3.69 -13.24
C LEU A 118 -10.47 2.46 -13.74
N ALA A 119 -11.02 1.63 -12.85
CA ALA A 119 -11.82 0.46 -13.23
C ALA A 119 -13.06 0.86 -14.03
N LEU A 120 -13.78 1.89 -13.59
CA LEU A 120 -14.93 2.44 -14.31
C LEU A 120 -14.52 3.00 -15.68
N PHE A 121 -13.41 3.73 -15.75
CA PHE A 121 -12.89 4.28 -17.00
C PHE A 121 -12.53 3.19 -18.00
N TYR A 122 -11.85 2.13 -17.58
CA TYR A 122 -11.56 0.98 -18.44
C TYR A 122 -12.82 0.26 -18.91
N GLY A 123 -13.84 0.16 -18.05
CA GLY A 123 -15.14 -0.37 -18.42
C GLY A 123 -15.83 0.46 -19.52
N ILE A 124 -15.77 1.79 -19.42
CA ILE A 124 -16.32 2.70 -20.45
C ILE A 124 -15.60 2.51 -21.80
N LEU A 125 -14.30 2.24 -21.77
CA LEU A 125 -13.50 1.96 -22.97
C LEU A 125 -13.73 0.54 -23.55
N GLY A 126 -14.59 -0.28 -22.93
CA GLY A 126 -14.92 -1.63 -23.40
C GLY A 126 -13.91 -2.70 -23.00
N TYR A 127 -12.97 -2.41 -22.10
CA TYR A 127 -12.07 -3.43 -21.56
C TYR A 127 -12.83 -4.33 -20.56
N PRO A 128 -12.48 -5.63 -20.46
CA PRO A 128 -13.14 -6.59 -19.57
C PRO A 128 -12.68 -6.44 -18.11
N ILE A 129 -12.75 -5.22 -17.56
CA ILE A 129 -12.36 -4.89 -16.19
C ILE A 129 -13.62 -4.73 -15.35
N LYS A 130 -13.73 -5.53 -14.29
CA LYS A 130 -14.82 -5.41 -13.32
C LYS A 130 -14.55 -4.25 -12.38
N ALA A 131 -15.55 -3.42 -12.10
CA ALA A 131 -15.45 -2.40 -11.06
C ALA A 131 -16.00 -2.96 -9.75
N ASP A 132 -15.41 -4.03 -9.23
CA ASP A 132 -15.93 -4.86 -8.13
C ASP A 132 -14.97 -4.92 -6.93
N GLY A 133 -14.07 -3.97 -6.78
CA GLY A 133 -13.11 -3.93 -5.67
C GLY A 133 -12.00 -4.99 -5.71
N TYR A 134 -12.05 -5.96 -6.62
CA TYR A 134 -11.08 -7.07 -6.69
C TYR A 134 -10.46 -7.25 -8.09
N SER A 135 -10.52 -6.21 -8.92
CA SER A 135 -9.87 -6.17 -10.22
C SER A 135 -8.52 -5.45 -10.19
N SER A 136 -7.78 -5.57 -11.29
CA SER A 136 -6.40 -5.05 -11.40
C SER A 136 -6.22 -3.57 -11.01
N PRO A 137 -7.14 -2.63 -11.32
CA PRO A 137 -6.96 -1.23 -10.90
C PRO A 137 -6.98 -1.04 -9.40
N TYR A 138 -7.76 -1.85 -8.67
CA TYR A 138 -7.79 -1.82 -7.21
C TYR A 138 -6.50 -2.37 -6.62
N PHE A 139 -5.99 -3.48 -7.16
CA PHE A 139 -4.74 -4.09 -6.68
C PHE A 139 -3.53 -3.19 -6.93
N ILE A 140 -3.47 -2.55 -8.10
CA ILE A 140 -2.44 -1.54 -8.40
C ILE A 140 -2.55 -0.38 -7.43
N ALA A 141 -3.76 0.12 -7.17
CA ALA A 141 -3.97 1.21 -6.22
C ALA A 141 -3.51 0.85 -4.81
N THR A 142 -3.82 -0.36 -4.33
CA THR A 142 -3.35 -0.88 -3.04
C THR A 142 -1.82 -0.94 -3.00
N ALA A 143 -1.18 -1.45 -4.06
CA ALA A 143 0.29 -1.50 -4.14
C ALA A 143 0.93 -0.10 -4.12
N VAL A 144 0.34 0.85 -4.84
CA VAL A 144 0.78 2.27 -4.83
C VAL A 144 0.56 2.90 -3.45
N ALA A 145 -0.53 2.57 -2.76
CA ALA A 145 -0.76 3.02 -1.39
C ALA A 145 0.35 2.50 -0.45
N SER A 146 0.63 1.20 -0.47
CA SER A 146 1.70 0.60 0.33
C SER A 146 3.05 1.25 0.06
N ALA A 147 3.40 1.46 -1.21
CA ALA A 147 4.63 2.14 -1.62
C ALA A 147 4.69 3.59 -1.11
N SER A 148 3.57 4.32 -1.22
CA SER A 148 3.44 5.70 -0.72
C SER A 148 3.73 5.77 0.77
N TYR A 149 3.11 4.88 1.55
CA TYR A 149 3.24 4.86 3.00
C TYR A 149 4.60 4.34 3.47
N LEU A 150 5.20 3.39 2.76
CA LEU A 150 6.58 2.98 2.98
C LEU A 150 7.53 4.16 2.78
N PHE A 151 7.42 4.86 1.64
CA PHE A 151 8.25 6.03 1.35
C PHE A 151 8.08 7.12 2.41
N ALA A 152 6.84 7.48 2.75
CA ALA A 152 6.57 8.46 3.78
C ALA A 152 7.14 8.04 5.15
N GLY A 153 6.98 6.76 5.52
CA GLY A 153 7.53 6.19 6.75
C GLY A 153 9.05 6.28 6.81
N LEU A 154 9.76 5.90 5.74
CA LEU A 154 11.22 6.01 5.64
C LEU A 154 11.69 7.46 5.77
N MET A 155 10.98 8.40 5.14
CA MET A 155 11.30 9.83 5.23
C MET A 155 11.09 10.38 6.64
N ILE A 156 9.97 10.05 7.29
CA ILE A 156 9.69 10.44 8.67
C ILE A 156 10.74 9.84 9.61
N MET A 157 11.05 8.55 9.45
CA MET A 157 12.03 7.87 10.30
C MET A 157 13.42 8.49 10.16
N CYS A 158 13.86 8.79 8.94
CA CYS A 158 15.13 9.47 8.71
C CYS A 158 15.17 10.84 9.38
N GLN A 159 14.07 11.60 9.31
CA GLN A 159 13.98 12.91 9.98
C GLN A 159 14.02 12.79 11.50
N VAL A 160 13.36 11.78 12.07
CA VAL A 160 13.38 11.53 13.51
C VAL A 160 14.77 11.09 13.95
N LEU A 161 15.41 10.14 13.26
CA LEU A 161 16.74 9.64 13.60
C LEU A 161 17.82 10.72 13.54
N LYS A 162 17.72 11.67 12.61
CA LYS A 162 18.64 12.82 12.52
C LYS A 162 18.64 13.70 13.79
N LYS A 163 17.65 13.58 14.67
CA LYS A 163 17.62 14.26 15.98
C LYS A 163 18.48 13.58 17.05
N PHE A 164 18.88 12.33 16.83
CA PHE A 164 19.57 11.50 17.81
C PHE A 164 20.95 11.03 17.36
N VAL A 165 21.14 10.84 16.05
CA VAL A 165 22.40 10.33 15.46
C VAL A 165 22.83 11.19 14.28
N ASN A 166 24.09 11.03 13.86
CA ASN A 166 24.59 11.74 12.68
C ASN A 166 23.84 11.33 11.40
N GLU A 167 23.88 12.19 10.39
CA GLU A 167 23.10 12.01 9.15
C GLU A 167 23.37 10.70 8.43
N ARG A 168 24.63 10.25 8.36
CA ARG A 168 24.99 9.00 7.67
C ARG A 168 24.35 7.79 8.34
N ILE A 169 24.41 7.73 9.67
CA ILE A 169 23.79 6.65 10.45
C ILE A 169 22.27 6.71 10.32
N ALA A 170 21.67 7.90 10.37
CA ALA A 170 20.22 8.06 10.21
C ALA A 170 19.73 7.55 8.85
N VAL A 171 20.44 7.87 7.76
CA VAL A 171 20.08 7.42 6.41
C VAL A 171 20.24 5.91 6.29
N VAL A 172 21.37 5.34 6.71
CA VAL A 172 21.61 3.89 6.65
C VAL A 172 20.57 3.14 7.47
N ALA A 173 20.35 3.54 8.73
CA ALA A 173 19.37 2.90 9.60
C ALA A 173 17.94 3.00 9.05
N SER A 174 17.58 4.12 8.40
CA SER A 174 16.26 4.28 7.78
C SER A 174 16.09 3.33 6.60
N VAL A 175 17.07 3.28 5.70
CA VAL A 175 16.99 2.40 4.53
C VAL A 175 17.07 0.91 4.92
N SER A 176 17.75 0.56 6.01
CA SER A 176 17.84 -0.83 6.52
C SER A 176 16.60 -1.32 7.28
N LEU A 177 15.60 -0.47 7.55
CA LEU A 177 14.34 -0.92 8.15
C LEU A 177 13.50 -1.80 7.21
N TRP A 178 13.86 -1.81 5.92
CA TRP A 178 13.20 -2.54 4.87
C TRP A 178 14.24 -3.25 4.01
#